data_AF-A0A9E3BH73-F1
#
_entry.id   AF-A0A9E3BH73-F1
#
_cell.length_a   1.000
_cell.length_b   1.000
_cell.length_c   1.000
_cell.angle_alpha   90.00
_cell.angle_beta   90.00
_cell.angle_gamma   90.00
#
_symmetry.space_group_name_H-M   'P 1'
#
loop_
_entity.id
_entity.type
_entity.pdbx_description
1 polymer ?
#
loop_
_entity_poly.entity_id
_entity_poly.type
_entity_poly.pdbx_seq_one_letter_code
_entity_poly.pdbx_strand_id
1 'polypeptide(L)'
;MAQTARKPDSLGEAQIAQASLRTFFRIAEAWKLSVEEQMTLLGLSSRSTYFKWKKDGTDRLSRDTLERLSYVFGIYKGLQILLPSPEAADGWVRRPNDAPLFNGSS
;
A
#
# COMPACT_ATOMS: atom_id res chain seq x y z
N MET A 1 -27.41 -28.45 -20.82
CA MET A 1 -26.19 -27.68 -21.13
C MET A 1 -25.61 -27.21 -19.81
N ALA A 2 -24.52 -27.81 -19.34
CA ALA A 2 -23.87 -27.41 -18.10
C ALA A 2 -22.96 -26.22 -18.37
N GLN A 3 -23.30 -25.06 -17.79
CA GLN A 3 -22.51 -23.85 -17.90
C GLN A 3 -21.34 -23.97 -16.92
N THR A 4 -20.14 -24.28 -17.43
CA THR A 4 -18.91 -24.28 -16.65
C THR A 4 -18.71 -22.88 -16.07
N ALA A 5 -18.83 -22.75 -14.75
CA ALA A 5 -18.54 -21.52 -14.04
C ALA A 5 -17.09 -21.10 -14.36
N ARG A 6 -16.93 -19.96 -15.04
CA ARG A 6 -15.63 -19.36 -15.34
C ARG A 6 -14.98 -19.02 -14.00
N LYS A 7 -13.94 -19.76 -13.63
CA LYS A 7 -13.04 -19.40 -12.53
C LYS A 7 -12.63 -17.94 -12.77
N PRO A 8 -12.74 -17.02 -11.79
CA PRO A 8 -12.32 -15.64 -12.01
C PRO A 8 -10.89 -15.67 -12.56
N ASP A 9 -10.66 -15.02 -13.70
CA ASP A 9 -9.37 -15.01 -14.37
C ASP A 9 -8.32 -14.58 -13.33
N SER A 10 -7.49 -15.52 -12.89
CA SER A 10 -6.48 -15.26 -11.86
C SER A 10 -5.48 -14.27 -12.44
N LEU A 11 -5.42 -13.07 -11.87
CA LEU A 11 -4.48 -12.04 -12.29
C LEU A 11 -3.06 -12.61 -12.34
N GLY A 12 -2.33 -12.30 -13.41
CA GLY A 12 -0.91 -12.68 -13.51
C GLY A 12 -0.07 -11.96 -12.46
N GLU A 13 1.06 -12.55 -12.05
CA GLU A 13 1.96 -11.96 -11.04
C GLU A 13 2.36 -10.52 -11.39
N ALA A 14 2.64 -10.25 -12.67
CA ALA A 14 2.97 -8.91 -13.15
C ALA A 14 1.82 -7.91 -12.99
N GLN A 15 0.58 -8.33 -13.27
CA GLN A 15 -0.58 -7.47 -13.09
C GLN A 15 -0.78 -7.12 -11.61
N ILE A 16 -0.63 -8.12 -10.73
CA ILE A 16 -0.71 -7.92 -9.28
C ILE A 16 0.38 -6.98 -8.81
N ALA A 17 1.63 -7.21 -9.21
CA ALA A 17 2.77 -6.39 -8.81
C ALA A 17 2.59 -4.93 -9.24
N GLN A 18 2.25 -4.71 -10.51
CA GLN A 18 2.06 -3.38 -11.08
C GLN A 18 0.86 -2.65 -10.45
N ALA A 19 -0.26 -3.35 -10.24
CA ALA A 19 -1.43 -2.77 -9.59
C ALA A 19 -1.15 -2.40 -8.12
N SER A 20 -0.51 -3.29 -7.36
CA SER A 20 -0.14 -3.03 -5.97
C SER A 20 0.82 -1.86 -5.84
N LEU A 21 1.87 -1.76 -6.67
CA LEU A 21 2.78 -0.62 -6.62
C LEU A 21 2.09 0.71 -6.97
N ARG A 22 1.24 0.73 -8.00
CA ARG A 22 0.46 1.94 -8.33
C ARG A 22 -0.44 2.38 -7.18
N THR A 23 -1.13 1.44 -6.54
CA THR A 23 -1.98 1.73 -5.37
C THR A 23 -1.15 2.24 -4.20
N PHE A 24 -0.04 1.59 -3.90
CA PHE A 24 0.88 2.01 -2.84
C PHE A 24 1.36 3.45 -3.04
N PHE A 25 1.85 3.80 -4.23
CA PHE A 25 2.39 5.15 -4.45
C PHE A 25 1.33 6.24 -4.35
N ARG A 26 0.06 5.95 -4.70
CA ARG A 26 -1.06 6.89 -4.49
C ARG A 26 -1.38 7.09 -3.01
N ILE A 27 -1.39 6.01 -2.23
CA ILE A 27 -1.58 6.09 -0.77
C ILE A 27 -0.42 6.86 -0.13
N ALA A 28 0.81 6.55 -0.53
CA ALA A 28 2.01 7.23 -0.03
C ALA A 28 1.97 8.73 -0.33
N GLU A 29 1.47 9.13 -1.50
CA GLU A 29 1.26 10.53 -1.85
C GLU A 29 0.19 11.19 -0.96
N ALA A 30 -0.96 10.54 -0.77
CA ALA A 30 -2.04 11.03 0.08
C ALA A 30 -1.58 11.25 1.54
N TRP A 31 -0.81 10.30 2.07
CA TRP A 31 -0.21 10.38 3.41
C TRP A 31 1.05 11.25 3.47
N LYS A 32 1.49 11.81 2.33
CA LYS A 32 2.70 12.63 2.19
C LYS A 32 3.96 11.94 2.71
N LEU A 33 4.11 10.65 2.45
CA LEU A 33 5.24 9.85 2.91
C LEU A 33 6.55 10.29 2.26
N SER A 34 7.61 10.39 3.07
CA SER A 34 8.97 10.57 2.60
C SER A 34 9.44 9.35 1.82
N VAL A 35 10.51 9.51 1.03
CA VAL A 35 11.10 8.37 0.31
C VAL A 35 11.57 7.27 1.27
N GLU A 36 12.07 7.64 2.45
CA GLU A 36 12.58 6.69 3.44
C GLU A 36 11.45 5.90 4.11
N GLU A 37 10.33 6.56 4.43
CA GLU A 37 9.13 5.90 4.93
C GLU A 37 8.57 4.94 3.87
N GLN A 38 8.52 5.38 2.60
CA GLN A 38 8.07 4.52 1.50
C GLN A 38 8.96 3.28 1.31
N MET A 39 10.29 3.46 1.35
CA MET A 39 11.23 2.34 1.27
C MET A 39 11.06 1.37 2.45
N THR A 40 10.87 1.89 3.66
CA THR A 40 10.63 1.09 4.86
C THR A 40 9.36 0.25 4.73
N LEU A 41 8.25 0.84 4.28
CA LEU A 41 6.99 0.13 4.08
C LEU A 41 7.08 -0.92 2.96
N LEU A 42 7.86 -0.65 1.91
CA LEU A 42 8.11 -1.62 0.83
C LEU A 42 9.10 -2.73 1.23
N GLY A 43 9.80 -2.61 2.36
CA GLY A 43 10.87 -3.52 2.76
C GLY A 43 12.12 -3.41 1.90
N LEU A 44 12.40 -2.22 1.35
CA LEU A 44 13.53 -1.97 0.46
C LEU A 44 14.71 -1.34 1.21
N SER A 45 15.90 -1.93 1.06
CA SER A 45 17.17 -1.32 1.48
C SER A 45 17.88 -0.56 0.36
N SER A 46 17.51 -0.82 -0.90
CA SER A 46 18.14 -0.24 -2.09
C SER A 46 17.34 0.93 -2.65
N ARG A 47 17.93 2.14 -2.62
CA ARG A 47 17.31 3.35 -3.19
C ARG A 47 17.17 3.28 -4.72
N SER A 48 18.09 2.61 -5.41
CA SER A 48 18.00 2.41 -6.85
C SER A 48 16.84 1.49 -7.23
N THR A 49 16.59 0.44 -6.44
CA THR A 49 15.43 -0.44 -6.61
C THR A 49 14.13 0.35 -6.43
N TYR A 50 14.05 1.19 -5.40
CA TYR A 50 12.89 2.05 -5.18
C TYR A 50 12.60 2.96 -6.38
N PHE A 51 13.60 3.68 -6.89
CA PHE A 51 13.38 4.58 -8.02
C PHE A 51 13.03 3.84 -9.31
N LYS A 52 13.62 2.66 -9.54
CA LYS A 52 13.23 1.78 -10.66
C LYS A 52 11.78 1.36 -10.54
N TRP A 53 11.35 0.89 -9.37
CA TRP A 53 9.95 0.48 -9.15
C TRP A 53 8.97 1.64 -9.27
N LYS A 54 9.34 2.83 -8.80
CA LYS A 54 8.50 4.03 -8.91
C LYS A 54 8.32 4.48 -10.36
N LYS A 55 9.36 4.32 -11.19
CA LYS A 55 9.35 4.75 -12.59
C LYS A 55 8.74 3.70 -13.52
N ASP A 56 9.21 2.46 -13.42
CA ASP A 56 8.98 1.40 -14.40
C ASP A 56 8.15 0.23 -13.83
N GLY A 57 7.92 0.21 -12.52
CA GLY A 57 7.28 -0.92 -11.83
C GLY A 57 8.17 -2.16 -11.75
N THR A 58 7.52 -3.31 -11.59
CA THR A 58 8.15 -4.65 -11.59
C THR A 58 7.09 -5.69 -11.95
N ASP A 59 7.52 -6.80 -12.56
CA ASP A 59 6.63 -7.91 -12.92
C ASP A 59 6.43 -8.90 -11.78
N ARG A 60 7.17 -8.73 -10.68
CA ARG A 60 7.03 -9.58 -9.50
C ARG A 60 7.41 -8.84 -8.24
N LEU A 61 6.65 -9.11 -7.18
CA LEU A 61 6.94 -8.72 -5.81
C LEU A 61 7.20 -9.98 -4.98
N SER A 62 8.02 -9.84 -3.95
CA SER A 62 8.20 -10.91 -2.96
C SER A 62 6.92 -11.11 -2.15
N ARG A 63 6.77 -12.28 -1.51
CA ARG A 63 5.64 -12.55 -0.59
C ARG A 63 5.62 -11.55 0.58
N ASP A 64 6.77 -11.26 1.17
CA ASP A 64 6.90 -10.27 2.25
C ASP A 64 6.45 -8.87 1.79
N THR A 65 6.87 -8.43 0.61
CA THR A 65 6.44 -7.14 0.05
C THR A 65 4.93 -7.10 -0.17
N LEU A 66 4.33 -8.18 -0.70
CA LEU A 66 2.88 -8.26 -0.88
C LEU A 66 2.13 -8.23 0.45
N GLU A 67 2.65 -8.89 1.48
CA GLU A 67 2.07 -8.89 2.82
C GLU A 67 2.10 -7.49 3.45
N ARG A 68 3.25 -6.79 3.39
CA ARG A 68 3.36 -5.39 3.84
C ARG A 68 2.38 -4.46 3.13
N LEU A 69 2.26 -4.59 1.81
CA LEU A 69 1.30 -3.83 1.02
C LEU A 69 -0.14 -4.14 1.43
N SER A 70 -0.45 -5.39 1.75
CA SER A 70 -1.79 -5.76 2.24
C SER A 70 -2.15 -5.05 3.55
N TYR A 71 -1.20 -4.89 4.48
CA TYR A 71 -1.41 -4.13 5.71
C TYR A 71 -1.64 -2.64 5.42
N VAL A 72 -0.81 -2.03 4.58
CA VAL A 72 -0.97 -0.63 4.17
C VAL A 72 -2.35 -0.39 3.53
N PHE A 73 -2.78 -1.27 2.63
CA PHE A 73 -4.08 -1.16 1.97
C PHE A 73 -5.24 -1.37 2.93
N GLY A 74 -5.09 -2.31 3.87
CA GLY A 74 -6.05 -2.55 4.93
C GLY A 74 -6.25 -1.32 5.83
N ILE A 75 -5.16 -0.70 6.27
CA ILE A 75 -5.18 0.53 7.08
C ILE A 75 -5.83 1.66 6.29
N TYR A 76 -5.40 1.91 5.05
CA TYR A 76 -5.99 2.95 4.20
C TYR A 76 -7.50 2.76 4.02
N LYS A 77 -7.92 1.54 3.65
CA LYS A 77 -9.34 1.21 3.51
C LYS A 77 -10.10 1.41 4.81
N GLY A 78 -9.53 0.96 5.94
CA GLY A 78 -10.13 1.12 7.26
C GLY A 78 -10.37 2.59 7.61
N LEU A 79 -9.36 3.43 7.44
CA LEU A 79 -9.46 4.88 7.68
C LEU A 79 -10.53 5.53 6.79
N GLN A 80 -10.57 5.19 5.50
CA GLN A 80 -11.54 5.72 4.54
C GLN A 80 -12.99 5.30 4.85
N ILE A 81 -13.19 4.17 5.52
CA ILE A 81 -14.52 3.71 5.96
C ILE A 81 -14.93 4.33 7.29
N LEU A 82 -13.99 4.45 8.22
CA LEU A 82 -14.27 4.81 9.61
C LEU A 82 -14.34 6.32 9.84
N LEU A 83 -13.63 7.13 9.05
CA LEU A 83 -13.51 8.56 9.28
C LEU A 83 -14.50 9.36 8.41
N PRO A 84 -14.96 10.52 8.91
CA PRO A 84 -16.10 11.23 8.33
C PRO A 84 -15.79 11.92 6.99
N SER A 85 -14.51 12.09 6.64
CA SER A 85 -14.11 12.67 5.35
C SER A 85 -12.79 12.09 4.85
N PRO A 86 -12.55 12.08 3.52
CA PRO A 86 -11.29 11.64 2.94
C PRO A 86 -10.08 12.42 3.46
N GLU A 87 -10.21 13.73 3.69
CA GLU A 87 -9.13 14.58 4.20
C GLU A 87 -8.76 14.20 5.65
N ALA A 88 -9.76 13.86 6.46
CA ALA A 88 -9.53 13.35 7.81
C ALA A 88 -8.84 11.99 7.78
N ALA A 89 -9.22 11.12 6.85
CA ALA A 89 -8.62 9.79 6.67
C ALA A 89 -7.17 9.86 6.18
N ASP A 90 -6.89 10.64 5.13
CA ASP A 90 -5.55 10.76 4.56
C ASP A 90 -4.60 11.50 5.50
N GLY A 91 -5.11 12.43 6.31
CA GLY A 91 -4.32 13.15 7.30
C GLY A 91 -4.05 12.37 8.60
N TRP A 92 -4.77 11.29 8.87
CA TRP A 92 -4.73 10.61 10.18
C TRP A 92 -3.32 10.09 10.54
N VAL A 93 -2.61 9.49 9.57
CA VAL A 93 -1.26 8.92 9.74
C VAL A 93 -0.20 9.98 10.07
N ARG A 94 -0.54 11.28 9.99
CA ARG A 94 0.36 12.39 10.35
C ARG A 94 -0.04 13.08 11.65
N ARG A 95 -1.17 12.71 12.25
CA ARG A 95 -1.64 13.32 13.49
C ARG A 95 -0.95 12.64 14.68
N PRO A 96 -0.50 13.39 15.69
CA PRO A 96 -0.08 12.81 16.95
C PRO A 96 -1.15 11.85 17.50
N ASN A 97 -0.73 10.69 17.96
CA ASN A 97 -1.63 9.66 18.47
C ASN A 97 -1.32 9.36 19.93
N ASP A 98 -2.09 9.98 20.83
CA ASP A 98 -1.91 9.89 22.28
C ASP A 98 -2.53 8.62 22.89
N ALA A 99 -3.04 7.70 22.08
CA ALA A 99 -3.54 6.43 22.60
C ALA A 99 -2.39 5.63 23.25
N PRO A 100 -2.65 4.88 24.35
CA PRO A 100 -1.58 4.25 25.14
C PRO A 100 -0.64 3.31 24.36
N LEU A 101 -1.14 2.73 23.26
CA LEU A 101 -0.37 1.84 22.39
C LEU A 101 0.58 2.58 21.44
N PHE A 102 0.37 3.88 21.25
CA PHE A 102 1.03 4.69 20.24
C PHE A 102 1.96 5.75 20.83
N ASN A 103 1.88 6.01 22.15
CA ASN A 103 2.80 6.87 22.91
C ASN A 103 3.06 8.25 22.24
N GLY A 104 2.02 8.87 21.69
CA GLY A 104 2.09 10.16 20.99
C GLY A 104 2.61 10.08 19.55
N SER A 105 3.02 8.90 19.07
CA SER A 105 3.58 8.69 17.73
C SER A 105 2.57 8.06 16.77
N SER A 106 2.63 8.43 15.50
CA SER A 106 1.85 7.80 14.41
C SER A 106 2.73 7.02 13.46
#